data_AF-A0A645HB63-F1
#
_entry.id   AF-A0A645HB63-F1
#
_cell.length_a   1.000
_cell.length_b   1.000
_cell.length_c   1.000
_cell.angle_alpha   90.00
_cell.angle_beta   90.00
_cell.angle_gamma   90.00
#
_symmetry.space_group_name_H-M   'P 1'
#
loop_
_entity.id
_entity.type
_entity.pdbx_description
1 polymer ?
#
loop_
_entity_poly.entity_id
_entity_poly.type
_entity_poly.pdbx_seq_one_letter_code
_entity_poly.pdbx_strand_id
1 'polypeptide(L)' 'MGKGVIKELRKQYPLSNVVAIDYDPGASEINQLNRIKLMLASANKNLEAVRSNTLSKAHSLEQAAFRVKEDERSY' A
#
# COMPACT_ATOMS: atom_id res chain seq x y z
N MET A 1 -3.15 -25.06 5.58
CA MET A 1 -1.72 -24.94 5.92
C MET A 1 -1.19 -23.65 5.28
N GLY A 2 -0.75 -22.62 6.02
CA GLY A 2 -0.29 -21.36 5.40
C GLY A 2 -0.44 -20.08 6.23
N LYS A 3 -1.33 -20.09 7.25
CA LYS A 3 -1.57 -18.92 8.11
C LYS A 3 -0.33 -18.46 8.90
N GLY A 4 0.55 -19.38 9.28
CA GLY A 4 1.78 -19.07 10.00
C GLY A 4 2.80 -18.28 9.16
N VAL A 5 2.98 -18.69 7.90
CA VAL A 5 3.92 -18.04 6.97
C VAL A 5 3.47 -16.63 6.62
N ILE A 6 2.17 -16.44 6.36
CA ILE A 6 1.61 -15.12 6.04
C ILE A 6 1.77 -14.16 7.23
N LYS A 7 1.65 -14.66 8.47
CA LYS A 7 1.83 -13.84 9.68
C LYS A 7 3.24 -13.28 9.80
N GLU A 8 4.25 -14.12 9.57
CA GLU A 8 5.65 -13.68 9.62
C GLU A 8 6.00 -12.75 8.45
N LEU A 9 5.50 -13.06 7.24
CA LEU A 9 5.70 -12.21 6.07
C LEU A 9 5.14 -10.79 6.29
N ARG A 10 3.95 -10.67 6.88
CA ARG A 10 3.36 -9.37 7.21
C ARG A 10 4.12 -8.61 8.30
N LYS A 11 4.81 -9.32 9.20
CA LYS A 11 5.66 -8.69 10.22
C LYS A 11 6.91 -8.09 9.60
N GLN A 12 7.55 -8.81 8.68
CA GLN A 12 8.77 -8.35 8.01
C GLN A 12 8.49 -7.34 6.89
N TYR A 13 7.36 -7.50 6.20
CA TYR A 13 6.92 -6.65 5.09
C TYR A 13 5.49 -6.15 5.33
N PRO A 14 5.30 -5.08 6.12
CA PRO A 14 3.97 -4.57 6.49
C PRO A 14 3.10 -4.13 5.31
N LEU A 15 3.72 -3.74 4.20
CA LEU A 15 3.03 -3.33 2.98
C LEU A 15 2.66 -4.51 2.05
N SER A 16 3.08 -5.73 2.38
CA SER A 16 2.75 -6.92 1.60
C SER A 16 1.24 -7.18 1.61
N ASN A 17 0.65 -7.34 0.42
CA ASN A 17 -0.76 -7.65 0.25
C ASN A 17 -0.90 -9.11 -0.20
N VAL A 18 -0.98 -10.02 0.78
CA VAL A 18 -0.99 -11.47 0.55
C VAL A 18 -2.26 -12.07 1.15
N VAL A 19 -2.95 -12.88 0.35
CA VAL A 19 -4.15 -13.61 0.75
C VAL A 19 -4.00 -15.10 0.45
N ALA A 20 -4.46 -15.96 1.36
CA ALA A 20 -4.57 -17.38 1.11
C ALA A 20 -5.88 -17.67 0.37
N ILE A 21 -5.80 -18.47 -0.69
CA ILE A 21 -6.95 -18.98 -1.44
C ILE A 21 -6.86 -20.51 -1.39
N ASP A 22 -7.80 -21.12 -0.68
CA ASP A 22 -7.90 -22.58 -0.58
C ASP A 22 -8.86 -23.09 -1.67
N TYR A 23 -8.44 -24.11 -2.41
CA TYR A 23 -9.26 -24.76 -3.45
C TYR A 23 -9.77 -26.10 -2.94
N ASP A 24 -10.69 -26.04 -1.96
CA ASP A 24 -11.33 -27.23 -1.42
C ASP A 24 -12.66 -27.50 -2.16
N PRO A 25 -12.94 -28.74 -2.63
CA PRO A 25 -14.19 -29.07 -3.32
C PRO A 25 -15.46 -28.82 -2.48
N GLY A 26 -15.31 -28.80 -1.15
CA GLY A 26 -16.37 -28.46 -0.20
C GLY A 26 -16.49 -26.97 0.14
N ALA A 27 -15.56 -26.13 -0.34
CA ALA A 27 -15.61 -24.69 -0.16
C ALA A 27 -16.28 -24.04 -1.37
N SER A 28 -17.18 -23.08 -1.12
CA SER A 28 -17.85 -22.34 -2.19
C SER A 28 -16.84 -21.51 -3.00
N GLU A 29 -17.03 -21.47 -4.33
CA GLU A 29 -16.36 -20.54 -5.24
C GLU A 29 -16.45 -19.07 -4.74
N ILE A 30 -17.56 -18.72 -4.08
CA ILE A 30 -17.78 -17.40 -3.49
C ILE A 30 -16.71 -17.05 -2.46
N ASN A 31 -16.23 -18.02 -1.67
CA ASN A 31 -15.19 -17.77 -0.68
C ASN A 31 -13.87 -17.37 -1.36
N GLN A 32 -13.52 -17.98 -2.49
CA GLN A 32 -12.33 -17.64 -3.27
C GLN A 32 -12.47 -16.24 -3.90
N LEU A 33 -13.61 -15.97 -4.53
CA LEU A 33 -13.91 -14.67 -5.13
C LEU A 33 -13.85 -13.55 -4.09
N ASN A 34 -14.34 -13.79 -2.88
CA ASN A 34 -14.27 -12.81 -1.79
C ASN A 34 -12.82 -12.54 -1.35
N ARG A 35 -11.95 -13.55 -1.33
CA ARG A 35 -10.52 -13.36 -1.01
C ARG A 35 -9.84 -12.48 -2.06
N ILE A 36 -10.10 -12.74 -3.34
CA ILE A 36 -9.55 -11.95 -4.45
C ILE A 36 -10.07 -10.52 -4.41
N LYS A 37 -11.38 -10.33 -4.23
CA LYS A 37 -12.00 -9.00 -4.13
C LYS A 37 -11.40 -8.16 -2.99
N LEU A 38 -11.25 -8.76 -1.80
CA LEU A 38 -10.65 -8.07 -0.66
C LEU A 38 -9.17 -7.75 -0.87
N MET A 39 -8.42 -8.65 -1.51
CA MET A 39 -7.02 -8.41 -1.87
C MET A 39 -6.91 -7.21 -2.83
N LEU A 40 -7.72 -7.15 -3.87
CA LEU A 40 -7.72 -6.04 -4.83
C LEU A 40 -8.14 -4.72 -4.18
N ALA A 41 -9.17 -4.74 -3.32
CA ALA A 41 -9.59 -3.55 -2.59
C ALA A 41 -8.47 -3.01 -1.69
N SER A 42 -7.74 -3.89 -1.00
CA SER A 42 -6.58 -3.49 -0.19
C SER A 42 -5.42 -2.96 -1.05
N ALA A 43 -5.20 -3.53 -2.24
CA ALA A 43 -4.18 -3.05 -3.18
C ALA A 43 -4.47 -1.62 -3.62
N ASN A 44 -5.71 -1.34 -4.03
CA ASN A 44 -6.14 -0.01 -4.47
C ASN A 44 -5.98 1.02 -3.34
N LYS A 45 -6.42 0.68 -2.13
CA LYS A 45 -6.25 1.57 -0.96
C LYS A 45 -4.78 1.90 -0.68
N ASN A 46 -3.89 0.92 -0.78
CA ASN A 46 -2.46 1.13 -0.57
C ASN A 46 -1.86 2.02 -1.66
N LEU A 47 -2.26 1.83 -2.93
CA LEU A 47 -1.83 2.68 -4.05
C LEU A 47 -2.29 4.14 -3.88
N GLU A 48 -3.52 4.36 -3.45
CA GLU A 48 -4.04 5.71 -3.16
C GLU A 48 -3.26 6.39 -2.03
N ALA A 49 -2.96 5.66 -0.95
CA ALA A 49 -2.17 6.18 0.16
C ALA A 49 -0.76 6.59 -0.29
N VAL A 50 -0.11 5.75 -1.12
CA VAL A 50 1.20 6.08 -1.71
C VAL A 50 1.08 7.34 -2.58
N ARG A 51 0.09 7.40 -3.46
CA ARG A 51 -0.11 8.55 -4.36
C ARG A 51 -0.32 9.85 -3.59
N SER A 52 -1.14 9.83 -2.54
CA SER A 52 -1.40 11.00 -1.68
C SER A 52 -0.12 11.47 -0.98
N ASN A 53 0.66 10.55 -0.40
CA ASN A 53 1.93 10.88 0.25
C ASN A 53 2.94 11.48 -0.74
N THR A 54 3.05 10.94 -1.95
CA THR A 54 3.97 11.46 -2.97
C THR A 54 3.61 12.88 -3.38
N LEU A 55 2.31 13.18 -3.55
CA LEU A 55 1.82 14.52 -3.86
C LEU A 55 2.11 15.52 -2.73
N SER A 56 1.84 15.13 -1.47
CA SER A 56 2.14 15.98 -0.31
C SER A 56 3.65 16.29 -0.19
N LYS A 57 4.50 15.29 -0.43
CA LYS A 57 5.96 15.46 -0.41
C LYS A 57 6.46 16.35 -1.54
N ALA A 58 5.91 16.24 -2.74
CA ALA A 58 6.29 17.10 -3.86
C ALA A 58 5.99 18.58 -3.55
N HIS A 59 4.82 18.86 -2.99
CA HIS A 59 4.42 20.23 -2.63
C HIS A 59 5.29 20.83 -1.52
N SER A 60 5.65 20.07 -0.49
CA SER A 60 6.53 20.57 0.58
C SER A 60 7.96 20.83 0.09
N LEU A 61 8.48 20.01 -0.84
CA LEU A 61 9.78 20.22 -1.46
C LEU A 61 9.78 21.48 -2.34
N GLU A 62 8.72 21.73 -3.09
CA GLU A 62 8.58 22.93 -3.93
C GLU A 62 8.56 24.20 -3.07
N GLN A 63 7.80 24.20 -1.96
CA GLN A 63 7.79 25.30 -1.00
C GLN A 63 9.15 25.55 -0.34
N ALA A 64 9.86 24.48 0.04
CA ALA A 64 11.20 24.60 0.61
C ALA A 64 12.19 25.17 -0.42
N ALA A 65 12.14 24.70 -1.67
CA ALA A 65 12.99 25.18 -2.75
C ALA A 65 12.71 26.65 -3.12
N PHE A 66 11.45 27.08 -3.07
CA PHE A 66 11.08 28.48 -3.29
C PHE A 66 11.67 29.38 -2.20
N ARG A 67 11.54 28.99 -0.93
CA ARG A 67 12.06 29.74 0.22
C ARG A 67 13.59 29.91 0.17
N VAL A 68 14.33 28.86 -0.19
CA VAL A 68 15.80 28.92 -0.34
C VAL A 68 16.22 29.92 -1.43
N LYS A 69 15.48 29.98 -2.55
CA LYS A 69 15.78 30.94 -3.64
C LYS A 69 15.50 32.39 -3.27
N GLU A 70 14.57 32.65 -2.35
CA GLU A 70 14.33 34.00 -1.82
C GLU A 70 15.48 34.44 -0.91
N ASP A 71 15.97 33.53 -0.05
CA ASP A 71 17.11 33.82 0.84
C ASP A 71 18.41 34.09 0.05
N GLU A 72 18.67 33.36 -1.05
CA GLU A 72 19.83 33.58 -1.92
C GLU A 72 19.80 34.91 -2.70
N ARG A 73 18.61 35.49 -2.94
CA ARG A 73 18.47 36.81 -3.57
C ARG A 73 18.62 37.98 -2.60
N SER A 74 18.72 37.70 -1.30
CA SER A 74 18.83 38.71 -0.24
C SER A 74 20.30 39.06 0.11
N TYR A 75 21.26 38.39 -0.52
CA TYR A 75 22.71 38.69 -0.48
C TYR A 75 23.17 39.28 -1.81
#